data_AF-A0A7X7VPT6-F1
#
_entry.id   AF-A0A7X7VPT6-F1
#
_cell.length_a   1.000
_cell.length_b   1.000
_cell.length_c   1.000
_cell.angle_alpha   90.00
_cell.angle_beta   90.00
_cell.angle_gamma   90.00
#
_symmetry.space_group_name_H-M   'P 1'
#
loop_
_entity.id
_entity.type
_entity.pdbx_description
1 polymer ?
#
loop_
_entity_poly.entity_id
_entity_poly.type
_entity_poly.pdbx_seq_one_letter_code
_entity_poly.pdbx_strand_id
1 'polypeptide(L)'
;MALTDHTETTDVALNTDLYELTMAQGFWESGLVDTQACFNAFFRENPFEGGYAVSCGQGQIADLIDNFVFTDQTIDYLASIPAPAGGALFKHDFLEYLRNFH
;
A
#
# COMPACT_ATOMS: atom_id res chain seq x y z
N MET A 1 9.88 8.38 -12.03
CA MET A 1 9.37 7.03 -12.40
C MET A 1 8.71 7.16 -13.77
N ALA A 2 8.72 6.09 -14.58
CA ALA A 2 8.73 6.13 -16.05
C ALA A 2 7.85 7.20 -16.73
N LEU A 3 8.46 7.97 -17.65
CA LEU A 3 7.86 9.04 -18.49
C LEU A 3 6.76 8.54 -19.46
N THR A 4 6.29 7.30 -19.33
CA THR A 4 5.36 6.63 -20.24
C THR A 4 4.17 5.98 -19.54
N ASP A 5 4.06 6.11 -18.22
CA ASP A 5 2.93 5.56 -17.47
C ASP A 5 1.88 6.65 -17.23
N HIS A 6 0.61 6.35 -17.52
CA HIS A 6 -0.51 7.24 -17.26
C HIS A 6 -0.91 7.13 -15.78
N THR A 7 0.03 7.44 -14.88
CA THR A 7 -0.19 7.33 -13.44
C THR A 7 -0.97 8.52 -12.92
N GLU A 8 -2.05 8.23 -12.20
CA GLU A 8 -2.82 9.20 -11.42
C GLU A 8 -2.24 9.29 -10.00
N THR A 9 -2.48 10.40 -9.29
CA THR A 9 -1.96 10.57 -7.92
C THR A 9 -2.47 9.50 -6.95
N THR A 10 -3.66 8.95 -7.20
CA THR A 10 -4.31 7.92 -6.39
C THR A 10 -3.77 6.52 -6.63
N ASP A 11 -2.96 6.29 -7.68
CA ASP A 11 -2.36 4.98 -7.95
C ASP A 11 -1.41 4.54 -6.83
N VAL A 12 -1.03 5.47 -5.97
CA VAL A 12 -0.22 5.21 -4.79
C VAL A 12 -0.84 4.18 -3.83
N ALA A 13 -2.17 4.03 -3.83
CA ALA A 13 -2.86 2.98 -3.07
C ALA A 13 -2.52 1.55 -3.53
N LEU A 14 -2.11 1.38 -4.79
CA LEU A 14 -1.65 0.11 -5.36
C LEU A 14 -0.14 0.04 -5.57
N ASN A 15 0.60 1.12 -5.32
CA ASN A 15 2.06 1.11 -5.38
C ASN A 15 2.67 0.48 -4.13
N THR A 16 2.34 -0.80 -3.94
CA THR A 16 2.72 -1.64 -2.80
C THR A 16 2.87 -3.08 -3.29
N ASP A 17 3.60 -3.88 -2.53
CA ASP A 17 3.60 -5.33 -2.77
C ASP A 17 2.24 -5.92 -2.42
N LEU A 18 1.75 -6.87 -3.23
CA LEU A 18 0.46 -7.54 -3.03
C LEU A 18 0.29 -8.13 -1.61
N TYR A 19 1.41 -8.52 -0.99
CA TYR A 19 1.39 -9.10 0.35
C TYR A 19 0.90 -8.12 1.43
N GLU A 20 1.09 -6.81 1.27
CA GLU A 20 0.62 -5.81 2.24
C GLU A 20 -0.92 -5.80 2.28
N LEU A 21 -1.57 -5.93 1.12
CA LEU A 21 -3.02 -6.00 1.03
C LEU A 21 -3.58 -7.33 1.56
N THR A 22 -2.90 -8.45 1.30
CA THR A 22 -3.33 -9.74 1.86
C THR A 22 -3.11 -9.81 3.38
N MET A 23 -2.07 -9.14 3.90
CA MET A 23 -1.86 -8.96 5.33
C MET A 23 -2.93 -8.06 5.95
N ALA A 24 -3.25 -6.94 5.30
CA ALA A 24 -4.31 -6.03 5.74
C ALA A 24 -5.66 -6.76 5.85
N GLN A 25 -6.01 -7.60 4.87
CA GLN A 25 -7.18 -8.48 4.98
C GLN A 25 -7.08 -9.42 6.18
N GLY A 26 -5.93 -10.07 6.40
CA GLY A 26 -5.73 -10.96 7.56
C GLY A 26 -5.91 -10.26 8.91
N PHE A 27 -5.43 -9.01 9.04
CA PHE A 27 -5.67 -8.19 10.24
C PHE A 27 -7.13 -7.78 10.37
N TRP A 28 -7.77 -7.39 9.27
CA TRP A 28 -9.18 -7.05 9.23
C TRP A 28 -10.07 -8.21 9.70
N GLU A 29 -9.82 -9.41 9.17
CA GLU A 29 -10.53 -10.63 9.57
C GLU A 29 -10.30 -11.02 11.03
N SER A 30 -9.12 -10.71 11.55
CA SER A 30 -8.74 -11.00 12.94
C SER A 30 -9.25 -9.95 13.93
N GLY A 31 -9.92 -8.88 13.46
CA GLY A 31 -10.39 -7.79 14.31
C GLY A 31 -9.26 -6.94 14.90
N LEU A 32 -8.11 -6.87 14.20
CA LEU A 32 -6.88 -6.21 14.68
C LEU A 32 -6.63 -4.85 14.03
N VAL A 33 -7.57 -4.31 13.25
CA VAL A 33 -7.44 -3.05 12.49
C VAL A 33 -7.00 -1.87 13.39
N ASP A 34 -7.54 -1.79 14.60
CA ASP A 34 -7.26 -0.67 15.53
C ASP A 34 -6.05 -0.93 16.45
N THR A 35 -5.28 -1.99 16.18
CA THR A 35 -4.09 -2.32 16.98
C THR A 35 -3.01 -1.27 16.75
N GLN A 36 -2.54 -0.65 17.82
CA GLN A 36 -1.44 0.31 17.73
C GLN A 36 -0.13 -0.39 17.33
N ALA A 37 0.51 0.12 16.28
CA ALA A 37 1.78 -0.37 15.76
C ALA A 37 2.78 0.78 15.57
N CYS A 38 4.07 0.45 15.57
CA CYS A 38 5.17 1.40 15.33
C CYS A 38 6.17 0.79 14.34
N PHE A 39 6.44 1.50 13.25
CA PHE A 39 7.37 1.10 12.20
C PHE A 39 8.56 2.07 12.16
N ASN A 40 9.76 1.53 11.93
CA ASN A 40 11.00 2.32 11.84
C ASN A 40 11.69 2.06 10.51
N ALA A 41 11.93 3.11 9.74
CA ALA A 41 12.68 3.05 8.48
C ALA A 41 14.13 3.50 8.69
N PHE A 42 15.08 2.62 8.38
CA PHE A 42 16.52 2.88 8.45
C PHE A 42 17.26 2.02 7.44
N PHE A 43 18.50 2.41 7.10
CA PHE A 43 19.40 1.59 6.29
C PHE A 43 20.50 0.99 7.18
N ARG A 44 21.06 -0.16 6.77
CA ARG A 44 22.02 -0.92 7.58
C ARG A 44 23.48 -0.59 7.30
N GLU A 45 23.77 -0.18 6.06
CA GLU A 45 25.13 0.06 5.57
C GLU A 45 25.21 1.43 4.92
N ASN A 46 26.31 2.14 5.16
CA ASN A 46 26.50 3.44 4.55
C ASN A 46 26.65 3.31 3.04
N PRO A 47 25.86 4.06 2.25
CA PRO A 47 25.99 4.02 0.81
C PRO A 47 27.37 4.53 0.39
N PHE A 48 27.91 3.95 -0.69
CA PHE A 48 29.20 4.35 -1.29
C PHE A 48 30.41 4.27 -0.34
N GLU A 49 30.34 3.43 0.71
CA GLU A 49 31.37 3.31 1.75
C GLU A 49 31.66 4.65 2.47
N GLY A 50 30.68 5.56 2.48
CA GLY A 50 30.79 6.88 3.09
C GLY A 50 30.72 6.87 4.62
N GLY A 51 30.99 8.04 5.22
CA GLY A 51 30.89 8.23 6.68
C GLY A 51 29.50 8.67 7.17
N TYR A 52 28.62 9.11 6.27
CA TYR A 52 27.26 9.58 6.58
C TYR A 52 26.37 9.57 5.33
N ALA A 53 25.07 9.70 5.53
CA ALA A 53 24.09 9.94 4.47
C ALA A 53 23.25 11.18 4.81
N VAL A 54 22.74 11.86 3.78
CA VAL A 54 21.81 12.97 3.93
C VAL A 54 20.39 12.45 3.69
N SER A 55 19.48 12.70 4.63
CA SER A 55 18.07 12.33 4.46
C SER A 55 17.35 13.33 3.56
N CYS A 56 16.66 12.82 2.53
CA CYS A 56 15.92 13.58 1.54
C CYS A 56 14.63 12.83 1.14
N GLY A 57 13.68 13.52 0.48
CA GLY A 57 12.45 12.90 -0.06
C GLY A 57 11.23 12.93 0.85
N GLN A 58 11.40 13.32 2.11
CA GLN A 58 10.33 13.37 3.12
C GLN A 58 9.14 14.27 2.72
N GLY A 59 9.40 15.32 1.93
CA GLY A 59 8.37 16.26 1.51
C GLY A 59 7.25 15.63 0.67
N GLN A 60 7.51 14.52 -0.01
CA GLN A 60 6.53 13.82 -0.84
C GLN A 60 5.58 12.91 -0.03
N ILE A 61 5.90 12.66 1.24
CA ILE A 61 5.13 11.73 2.09
C ILE A 61 3.74 12.31 2.39
N ALA A 62 3.63 13.63 2.60
CA ALA A 62 2.34 14.28 2.85
C ALA A 62 1.40 14.08 1.66
N ASP A 63 1.87 14.39 0.45
CA ASP A 63 1.09 14.20 -0.79
C ASP A 63 0.69 12.73 -0.99
N LEU A 64 1.57 11.78 -0.65
CA LEU A 64 1.28 10.35 -0.72
C LEU A 64 0.11 9.96 0.19
N ILE A 65 0.13 10.44 1.45
CA ILE A 65 -0.92 10.15 2.44
C ILE A 65 -2.24 10.77 2.00
N ASP A 66 -2.22 12.03 1.57
CA ASP A 66 -3.42 12.76 1.14
C ASP A 66 -4.11 12.12 -0.08
N ASN A 67 -3.36 11.38 -0.90
CA ASN A 67 -3.87 10.68 -2.09
C ASN A 67 -4.01 9.17 -1.90
N PHE A 68 -3.82 8.64 -0.68
CA PHE A 68 -3.93 7.21 -0.40
C PHE A 68 -5.40 6.78 -0.31
N VAL A 69 -6.07 6.71 -1.46
CA VAL A 69 -7.49 6.37 -1.58
C VAL A 69 -7.70 5.22 -2.57
N PHE A 70 -8.63 4.32 -2.26
CA PHE A 70 -9.01 3.23 -3.14
C PHE A 70 -10.18 3.66 -4.03
N THR A 71 -9.89 3.95 -5.30
CA THR A 71 -10.92 4.32 -6.29
C THR A 71 -11.78 3.11 -6.68
N ASP A 72 -12.95 3.34 -7.29
CA ASP A 72 -13.79 2.25 -7.81
C ASP A 72 -13.03 1.35 -8.79
N GLN A 73 -12.18 1.93 -9.64
CA GLN A 73 -11.32 1.20 -10.56
C GLN A 73 -10.30 0.33 -9.82
N THR A 74 -9.72 0.84 -8.74
CA THR A 74 -8.82 0.09 -7.85
C THR A 74 -9.55 -1.10 -7.22
N ILE A 75 -10.78 -0.90 -6.74
CA ILE A 75 -11.59 -1.96 -6.14
C ILE A 75 -11.94 -3.04 -7.17
N ASP A 76 -12.35 -2.64 -8.37
CA ASP A 76 -12.65 -3.57 -9.47
C ASP A 76 -11.42 -4.40 -9.86
N TYR A 77 -10.24 -3.77 -9.89
CA TYR A 77 -8.99 -4.48 -10.12
C TYR A 77 -8.73 -5.52 -9.03
N LEU A 78 -8.78 -5.15 -7.75
CA LEU A 78 -8.56 -6.07 -6.64
C LEU A 78 -9.58 -7.22 -6.62
N ALA A 79 -10.85 -6.94 -6.93
CA ALA A 79 -11.91 -7.94 -7.06
C ALA A 79 -11.64 -8.99 -8.15
N SER A 80 -10.89 -8.61 -9.19
CA SER A 80 -10.55 -9.49 -10.32
C SER A 80 -9.41 -10.47 -10.02
N ILE A 81 -8.65 -10.26 -8.95
CA ILE A 81 -7.44 -11.04 -8.67
C ILE A 81 -7.82 -12.45 -8.16
N PRO A 82 -7.39 -13.53 -8.83
CA PRO A 82 -7.69 -14.88 -8.39
C PRO A 82 -6.77 -15.32 -7.24
N ALA A 83 -7.33 -16.07 -6.30
CA ALA A 83 -6.56 -16.76 -5.27
C ALA A 83 -5.79 -17.95 -5.88
N PRO A 84 -4.59 -18.29 -5.38
CA PRO A 84 -3.85 -19.48 -5.83
C PRO A 84 -4.62 -20.80 -5.68
N ALA A 85 -5.53 -20.88 -4.70
CA ALA A 85 -6.38 -22.04 -4.44
C ALA A 85 -7.71 -22.02 -5.23
N GLY A 86 -7.93 -21.01 -6.08
CA GLY A 86 -9.19 -20.77 -6.79
C GLY A 86 -10.13 -19.82 -6.03
N GLY A 87 -10.99 -19.14 -6.77
CA GLY A 87 -11.87 -18.07 -6.24
C GLY A 87 -11.20 -16.70 -6.22
N ALA A 88 -11.87 -15.72 -5.62
CA ALA A 88 -11.34 -14.36 -5.45
C ALA A 88 -10.30 -14.31 -4.33
N LEU A 89 -9.22 -13.56 -4.53
CA LEU A 89 -8.17 -13.36 -3.52
C LEU A 89 -8.68 -12.51 -2.35
N PHE A 90 -9.47 -11.49 -2.64
CA PHE A 90 -10.02 -10.57 -1.65
C PHE A 90 -11.51 -10.81 -1.43
N LYS A 91 -11.93 -10.74 -0.17
CA LYS A 91 -13.34 -10.84 0.22
C LYS A 91 -14.07 -9.55 -0.12
N HIS A 92 -15.32 -9.68 -0.55
CA HIS A 92 -16.16 -8.54 -0.88
C HIS A 92 -16.25 -7.51 0.25
N ASP A 93 -16.48 -7.96 1.49
CA ASP A 93 -16.58 -7.06 2.65
C ASP A 93 -15.27 -6.33 2.97
N PHE A 94 -14.12 -6.95 2.70
CA PHE A 94 -12.82 -6.29 2.82
C PHE A 94 -12.62 -5.24 1.73
N LEU A 95 -13.08 -5.51 0.51
CA LEU A 95 -13.05 -4.52 -0.58
C LEU A 95 -13.96 -3.32 -0.28
N GLU A 96 -15.12 -3.54 0.32
CA GLU A 96 -16.00 -2.45 0.77
C GLU A 96 -15.37 -1.68 1.95
N TYR A 97 -14.62 -2.34 2.82
CA TYR A 97 -13.80 -1.64 3.82
C TYR A 97 -12.76 -0.72 3.16
N LEU A 98 -12.00 -1.23 2.17
CA LEU A 98 -11.02 -0.42 1.44
C LEU A 98 -11.66 0.77 0.70
N ARG A 99 -12.83 0.58 0.08
CA ARG A 99 -13.56 1.65 -0.63
C ARG A 99 -13.87 2.85 0.26
N ASN A 100 -14.09 2.61 1.56
CA ASN A 100 -14.44 3.64 2.55
C ASN A 100 -13.25 4.06 3.43
N PHE A 101 -12.03 3.64 3.08
CA PHE A 101 -10.82 3.95 3.84
C PHE A 101 -10.30 5.36 3.48
N HIS A 102 -10.23 6.25 4.46
CA HIS A 102 -9.77 7.64 4.36
C HIS A 102 -9.04 8.06 5.64
#